data_AF-A0A2I0P1Z6-F1
#
_entry.id   AF-A0A2I0P1Z6-F1
#
_cell.length_a   1.000
_cell.length_b   1.000
_cell.length_c   1.000
_cell.angle_alpha   90.00
_cell.angle_beta   90.00
_cell.angle_gamma   90.00
#
_symmetry.space_group_name_H-M   'P 1'
#
loop_
_entity.id
_entity.type
_entity.pdbx_description
1 polymer ?
#
loop_
_entity_poly.entity_id
_entity_poly.type
_entity_poly.pdbx_seq_one_letter_code
_entity_poly.pdbx_strand_id
1 'polypeptide(L)'
;RSDDFLSQMDVIWVHSADRAVLSLQYDDSRQNMTSRHLNKGWNPLGIPGRNTVTACDLLTPLGNSWSYILVYDPRIQQYRPGIVNGGTGAYSDARLLYPTEGFWIYMNSPGIIIP
;
A
#
# COMPACT_ATOMS: atom_id res chain seq x y z
N ARG A 1 14.63 4.48 -14.40
CA ARG A 1 15.46 5.56 -15.01
C ARG A 1 15.43 6.75 -14.02
N SER A 2 16.38 7.69 -14.01
CA SER A 2 16.45 8.72 -12.94
C SER A 2 15.39 9.83 -13.08
N ASP A 3 14.52 9.68 -14.07
CA ASP A 3 13.49 10.58 -14.58
C ASP A 3 12.08 9.95 -14.48
N ASP A 4 11.95 8.80 -13.82
CA ASP A 4 10.65 8.19 -13.53
C ASP A 4 9.95 8.95 -12.39
N PHE A 5 8.83 9.58 -12.72
CA PHE A 5 7.95 10.20 -11.73
C PHE A 5 7.11 9.14 -11.03
N LEU A 6 7.21 9.08 -9.71
CA LEU A 6 6.30 8.30 -8.87
C LEU A 6 5.14 9.20 -8.45
N SER A 7 3.94 8.81 -8.85
CA SER A 7 2.70 9.39 -8.38
C SER A 7 2.38 8.86 -6.98
N GLN A 8 1.47 9.55 -6.28
CA GLN A 8 1.00 9.09 -4.98
C GLN A 8 0.45 7.65 -5.08
N MET A 9 0.79 6.81 -4.10
CA MET A 9 0.44 5.39 -4.04
C MET A 9 1.08 4.50 -5.12
N ASP A 10 2.01 5.01 -5.93
CA ASP A 10 2.89 4.14 -6.72
C ASP A 10 3.74 3.25 -5.82
N VAL A 11 4.00 2.03 -6.30
CA VAL A 11 4.83 1.06 -5.61
C VAL A 11 5.91 0.58 -6.55
N ILE A 12 7.14 0.63 -6.08
CA ILE A 12 8.29 0.01 -6.71
C ILE A 12 8.92 -0.97 -5.74
N TRP A 13 9.35 -2.13 -6.26
CA TRP A 13 10.11 -3.11 -5.49
C TRP A 13 11.58 -2.91 -5.79
N VAL A 14 12.34 -2.51 -4.77
CA VAL A 14 13.79 -2.31 -4.89
C VAL A 14 14.50 -3.51 -4.27
N HIS A 15 15.27 -4.21 -5.08
CA HIS A 15 16.14 -5.28 -4.63
C HIS A 15 17.58 -4.77 -4.51
N SER A 16 18.23 -5.10 -3.40
CA SER A 16 19.64 -4.79 -3.15
C SER A 16 20.27 -5.93 -2.34
N ALA A 17 21.47 -6.34 -2.72
CA ALA A 17 22.24 -7.34 -1.96
C ALA A 17 22.69 -6.79 -0.59
N ASP A 18 22.93 -5.48 -0.53
CA ASP A 18 23.35 -4.77 0.67
C ASP A 18 22.27 -3.82 1.17
N ARG A 19 22.42 -3.34 2.41
CA ARG A 19 21.52 -2.33 2.97
C ARG A 19 21.61 -1.03 2.15
N ALA A 20 20.50 -0.65 1.51
CA ALA A 20 20.33 0.62 0.84
C ALA A 20 19.50 1.59 1.70
N VAL A 21 19.83 2.88 1.66
CA VAL A 21 19.03 3.95 2.26
C VAL A 21 18.49 4.80 1.12
N LEU A 22 17.16 4.92 1.04
CA LEU A 22 16.47 5.71 0.02
C LEU A 22 15.87 6.96 0.67
N SER A 23 16.26 8.13 0.17
CA SER A 23 15.69 9.41 0.59
C SER A 23 14.56 9.80 -0.35
N LEU A 24 13.34 9.92 0.19
CA LEU A 24 12.17 10.38 -0.55
C LEU A 24 11.94 11.87 -0.29
N GLN A 25 11.77 12.64 -1.36
CA GLN A 25 11.32 14.03 -1.29
C GLN A 25 9.84 14.07 -1.64
N TYR A 26 9.04 14.75 -0.83
CA TYR A 26 7.59 14.83 -0.99
C TYR A 26 7.19 16.22 -1.46
N ASP A 27 6.18 16.28 -2.30
CA ASP A 27 5.50 17.53 -2.64
C ASP A 27 4.49 17.90 -1.54
N ASP A 28 4.73 19.02 -0.85
CA ASP A 28 3.87 19.54 0.23
C ASP A 28 2.76 20.48 -0.27
N SER A 29 2.66 20.72 -1.58
CA SER A 29 1.68 21.66 -2.15
C SER A 29 0.21 21.27 -1.92
N ARG A 30 -0.06 20.00 -1.52
CA ARG A 30 -1.41 19.40 -1.34
C ARG A 30 -2.32 19.47 -2.56
N GLN A 31 -1.82 19.91 -3.72
CA GLN A 31 -2.62 20.04 -4.94
C GLN A 31 -2.83 18.71 -5.67
N ASN A 32 -2.06 17.68 -5.32
CA ASN A 32 -1.93 16.44 -6.08
C ASN A 32 -2.54 15.22 -5.36
N MET A 33 -3.81 15.29 -4.96
CA MET A 33 -4.56 14.08 -4.59
C MET A 33 -4.75 13.23 -5.85
N THR A 34 -4.04 12.11 -5.92
CA THR A 34 -4.11 11.22 -7.09
C THR A 34 -5.06 10.07 -6.77
N SER A 35 -6.05 9.83 -7.63
CA SER A 35 -6.88 8.63 -7.52
C SER A 35 -6.15 7.42 -8.11
N ARG A 36 -6.43 6.24 -7.55
CA ARG A 36 -5.86 4.97 -8.03
C ARG A 36 -6.96 4.02 -8.45
N HIS A 37 -6.93 3.62 -9.71
CA HIS A 37 -7.79 2.57 -10.25
C HIS A 37 -7.18 1.20 -9.93
N LEU A 38 -7.97 0.33 -9.33
CA LEU A 38 -7.61 -1.04 -9.01
C LEU A 38 -8.46 -1.98 -9.85
N ASN A 39 -7.81 -2.89 -10.58
CA ASN A 39 -8.48 -3.89 -11.40
C ASN A 39 -8.87 -5.11 -10.54
N LYS A 40 -9.77 -5.95 -11.03
CA LYS A 40 -10.00 -7.26 -10.40
C LYS A 40 -8.70 -8.08 -10.39
N GLY A 41 -8.40 -8.75 -9.28
CA GLY A 41 -7.16 -9.50 -9.07
C GLY A 41 -6.12 -8.71 -8.27
N TRP A 42 -4.85 -9.05 -8.44
CA TRP A 42 -3.74 -8.45 -7.69
C TRP A 42 -3.32 -7.09 -8.25
N ASN A 43 -3.22 -6.09 -7.37
CA ASN A 43 -2.72 -4.75 -7.72
C ASN A 43 -1.69 -4.29 -6.68
N PRO A 44 -0.69 -3.50 -7.09
CA PRO A 44 0.18 -2.81 -6.16
C PRO A 44 -0.47 -1.51 -5.66
N LEU A 45 -0.44 -1.29 -4.34
CA LEU A 45 -0.94 -0.07 -3.71
C LEU A 45 0.01 0.40 -2.60
N GLY A 46 0.35 1.68 -2.63
CA GLY A 46 1.15 2.34 -1.59
C GLY A 46 0.29 3.14 -0.61
N ILE A 47 0.87 3.50 0.52
CA ILE A 47 0.22 4.41 1.48
C ILE A 47 0.27 5.85 0.95
N PRO A 48 -0.88 6.55 0.84
CA PRO A 48 -0.92 7.88 0.21
C PRO A 48 -0.28 8.98 1.05
N GLY A 49 -0.14 8.79 2.37
CA GLY A 49 0.29 9.82 3.30
C GLY A 49 1.49 9.44 4.17
N ARG A 50 1.86 10.37 5.06
CA ARG A 50 2.97 10.21 6.03
C ARG A 50 2.53 9.65 7.39
N ASN A 51 1.23 9.36 7.54
CA ASN A 51 0.68 8.85 8.79
C ASN A 51 0.48 7.34 8.69
N THR A 52 0.74 6.66 9.79
CA THR A 52 0.34 5.26 9.95
C THR A 52 -1.18 5.17 9.94
N VAL A 53 -1.72 4.17 9.26
CA VAL A 53 -3.17 3.96 9.11
C VAL A 53 -3.48 2.47 9.24
N THR A 54 -4.69 2.10 9.66
CA THR A 54 -5.12 0.71 9.62
C THR A 54 -5.50 0.32 8.18
N ALA A 55 -5.46 -0.98 7.85
CA ALA A 55 -5.91 -1.42 6.54
C ALA A 55 -7.41 -1.15 6.34
N CYS A 56 -8.24 -1.32 7.37
CA CYS A 56 -9.67 -1.03 7.28
C CYS A 56 -9.95 0.45 7.03
N ASP A 57 -9.28 1.38 7.71
CA ASP A 57 -9.50 2.81 7.52
C ASP A 57 -9.07 3.26 6.12
N LEU A 58 -7.88 2.81 5.66
CA LEU A 58 -7.38 3.15 4.33
C LEU A 58 -8.28 2.60 3.21
N LEU A 59 -8.75 1.36 3.35
CA LEU A 59 -9.48 0.65 2.31
C LEU A 59 -11.01 0.76 2.47
N THR A 60 -11.49 1.59 3.41
CA THR A 60 -12.92 1.87 3.62
C THR A 60 -13.66 2.20 2.31
N PRO A 61 -13.13 3.04 1.39
CA PRO A 61 -13.81 3.34 0.12
C PRO A 61 -14.06 2.12 -0.77
N LEU A 62 -13.26 1.05 -0.62
CA LEU A 62 -13.38 -0.17 -1.42
C LEU A 62 -14.40 -1.15 -0.83
N GLY A 63 -14.71 -1.05 0.47
CA GLY A 63 -15.64 -1.95 1.16
C GLY A 63 -15.33 -3.42 0.89
N ASN A 64 -16.30 -4.19 0.39
CA ASN A 64 -16.15 -5.63 0.08
C ASN A 64 -15.45 -5.91 -1.27
N SER A 65 -15.01 -4.87 -1.99
CA SER A 65 -14.33 -5.02 -3.30
C SER A 65 -12.93 -5.60 -3.16
N TRP A 66 -12.34 -5.63 -1.97
CA TRP A 66 -11.06 -6.27 -1.68
C TRP A 66 -11.23 -7.38 -0.65
N SER A 67 -10.32 -8.35 -0.63
CA SER A 67 -10.37 -9.46 0.34
C SER A 67 -9.09 -9.67 1.13
N TYR A 68 -7.93 -9.36 0.54
CA TYR A 68 -6.65 -9.71 1.14
C TYR A 68 -5.52 -8.77 0.72
N ILE A 69 -4.62 -8.46 1.65
CA ILE A 69 -3.38 -7.74 1.36
C ILE A 69 -2.13 -8.48 1.88
N LEU A 70 -1.04 -8.37 1.11
CA LEU A 70 0.28 -8.91 1.41
C LEU A 70 1.29 -7.78 1.50
N VAL A 71 1.89 -7.60 2.67
CA VAL A 71 2.90 -6.58 2.91
C VAL A 71 4.24 -7.25 3.20
N TYR A 72 5.27 -6.84 2.46
CA TYR A 72 6.63 -7.31 2.65
C TYR A 72 7.32 -6.49 3.73
N ASP A 73 7.91 -7.15 4.73
CA ASP A 73 8.77 -6.52 5.73
C ASP A 73 10.23 -6.59 5.28
N PRO A 74 10.83 -5.46 4.85
CA PRO A 74 12.20 -5.45 4.36
C PRO A 74 13.24 -5.65 5.47
N ARG A 75 12.87 -5.50 6.75
CA ARG A 75 13.80 -5.65 7.88
C ARG A 75 14.15 -7.12 8.14
N ILE A 76 13.18 -8.01 7.91
CA ILE A 76 13.32 -9.46 8.09
C ILE A 76 13.25 -10.24 6.77
N GLN A 77 13.06 -9.54 5.65
CA GLN A 77 12.96 -10.08 4.29
C GLN A 77 11.85 -11.13 4.11
N GLN A 78 10.68 -10.89 4.71
CA GLN A 78 9.55 -11.82 4.68
C GLN A 78 8.22 -11.08 4.60
N TYR A 79 7.18 -11.74 4.09
CA TYR A 79 5.83 -11.21 4.21
C TYR A 79 5.36 -11.27 5.65
N ARG A 80 4.73 -10.17 6.11
CA ARG A 80 3.95 -10.18 7.35
C ARG A 80 2.79 -11.17 7.18
N PRO A 81 2.18 -11.67 8.28
CA PRO A 81 0.91 -12.37 8.15
C PRO A 81 -0.05 -11.54 7.30
N GLY A 82 -0.81 -12.18 6.44
CA GLY A 82 -1.75 -11.46 5.58
C GLY A 82 -2.76 -10.68 6.38
N ILE A 83 -3.37 -9.69 5.75
CA ILE A 83 -4.48 -8.95 6.33
C ILE A 83 -5.70 -9.23 5.47
N VAL A 84 -6.76 -9.72 6.12
CA VAL A 84 -8.01 -10.15 5.49
C VAL A 84 -9.08 -9.12 5.81
N ASN A 85 -9.92 -8.76 4.83
CA ASN A 85 -11.07 -7.88 5.03
C ASN A 85 -12.06 -8.50 6.04
N GLY A 86 -12.35 -7.80 7.13
CA GLY A 86 -13.14 -8.32 8.26
C GLY A 86 -12.44 -9.43 9.06
N GLY A 87 -11.12 -9.60 8.87
CA GLY A 87 -10.32 -10.60 9.57
C GLY A 87 -10.17 -10.28 11.06
N THR A 88 -9.73 -11.28 11.83
CA THR A 88 -9.48 -11.15 13.28
C THR A 88 -8.11 -11.70 13.66
N GLY A 89 -7.64 -11.36 14.86
CA GLY A 89 -6.36 -11.83 15.39
C GLY A 89 -5.18 -11.45 14.48
N ALA A 90 -4.34 -12.43 14.14
CA ALA A 90 -3.16 -12.23 13.29
C ALA A 90 -3.49 -11.73 11.87
N TYR A 91 -4.73 -11.95 11.41
CA TYR A 91 -5.17 -11.59 10.06
C TYR A 91 -6.11 -10.37 10.03
N SER A 92 -6.21 -9.62 11.13
CA SER A 92 -7.13 -8.49 11.23
C SER A 92 -6.78 -7.33 10.30
N ASP A 93 -7.82 -6.69 9.75
CA ASP A 93 -7.75 -5.44 8.99
C ASP A 93 -7.58 -4.18 9.84
N ALA A 94 -7.70 -4.29 11.17
CA ALA A 94 -7.27 -3.26 12.11
C ALA A 94 -5.73 -3.14 12.23
N ARG A 95 -4.97 -3.99 11.51
CA ARG A 95 -3.52 -3.96 11.53
C ARG A 95 -2.96 -2.73 10.79
N LEU A 96 -1.86 -2.22 11.34
CA LEU A 96 -1.23 -0.99 10.87
C LEU A 96 -0.42 -1.20 9.58
N LEU A 97 -0.59 -0.25 8.69
CA LEU A 97 0.24 -0.01 7.52
C LEU A 97 1.05 1.26 7.75
N TYR A 98 2.35 1.17 7.48
CA TYR A 98 3.28 2.26 7.76
C TYR A 98 3.55 3.10 6.51
N PRO A 99 3.85 4.41 6.68
CA PRO A 99 4.29 5.25 5.57
C PRO A 99 5.44 4.59 4.81
N THR A 100 5.51 4.84 3.50
CA THR A 100 6.49 4.23 2.57
C THR A 100 6.35 2.74 2.31
N GLU A 101 5.43 2.03 2.98
CA GLU A 101 5.09 0.66 2.61
C GLU A 101 4.29 0.63 1.29
N GLY A 102 4.66 -0.31 0.43
CA GLY A 102 3.85 -0.79 -0.68
C GLY A 102 3.39 -2.22 -0.39
N PHE A 103 2.19 -2.56 -0.83
CA PHE A 103 1.63 -3.89 -0.64
C PHE A 103 0.87 -4.37 -1.88
N TRP A 104 0.72 -5.68 -1.96
CA TRP A 104 -0.18 -6.30 -2.92
C TRP A 104 -1.58 -6.36 -2.31
N ILE A 105 -2.58 -5.91 -3.04
CA ILE A 105 -4.00 -6.02 -2.68
C ILE A 105 -4.74 -6.89 -3.70
N TYR A 106 -5.53 -7.84 -3.22
CA TYR A 106 -6.41 -8.64 -4.05
C TYR A 106 -7.81 -8.04 -4.07
N MET A 107 -8.27 -7.69 -5.27
CA MET A 107 -9.57 -7.12 -5.55
C MET A 107 -10.53 -8.18 -6.10
N ASN A 108 -11.68 -8.33 -5.47
CA ASN A 108 -12.80 -9.15 -5.94
C ASN A 108 -13.50 -8.52 -7.15
N SER A 109 -13.53 -7.18 -7.20
CA SER A 109 -14.09 -6.35 -8.28
C SER A 109 -13.25 -5.09 -8.47
N PRO A 110 -13.30 -4.44 -9.64
CA PRO A 110 -12.62 -3.16 -9.84
C PRO A 110 -13.08 -2.11 -8.83
N GLY A 111 -12.19 -1.19 -8.47
CA GLY A 111 -12.47 -0.12 -7.51
C GLY A 111 -11.57 1.08 -7.71
N ILE A 112 -11.90 2.19 -7.05
CA ILE A 112 -11.10 3.42 -7.05
C ILE A 112 -10.82 3.78 -5.60
N ILE A 113 -9.56 4.07 -5.30
CA ILE A 113 -9.16 4.67 -4.03
C ILE A 113 -8.79 6.14 -4.25
N ILE A 114 -9.24 6.99 -3.34
CA ILE A 114 -8.97 8.42 -3.31
C ILE A 114 -8.51 8.73 -1.87
N PRO A 115 -7.33 9.34 -1.68
CA PRO A 115 -6.81 9.71 -0.36
C PRO A 115 -7.65 10.73 0.39
#